data_AF-A0A3D4Z515-F1
#
_entry.id   AF-A0A3D4Z515-F1
#
_cell.length_a   1.000
_cell.length_b   1.000
_cell.length_c   1.000
_cell.angle_alpha   90.00
_cell.angle_beta   90.00
_cell.angle_gamma   90.00
#
_symmetry.space_group_name_H-M   'P 1'
#
loop_
_entity.id
_entity.type
_entity.pdbx_description
1 polymer ?
#
loop_
_entity_poly.entity_id
_entity_poly.type
_entity_poly.pdbx_seq_one_letter_code
_entity_poly.pdbx_strand_id
1 'polypeptide(L)' 'HLYTVPGQVLYEDSRKLILKGVDGVVFVADSSVDQMEANLRSMESLKNNLTEQAVGLEQFPLLLQYNKRD' A
#
# COMPACT_ATOMS: atom_id res chain seq x y z
N HIS A 1 13.28 1.12 10.75
CA HIS A 1 12.06 0.84 11.55
C HIS A 1 11.01 0.26 10.63
N LEU A 2 10.21 -0.72 11.09
CA LEU A 2 9.14 -1.33 10.29
C LEU A 2 7.79 -0.82 10.81
N TYR A 3 6.97 -0.28 9.92
CA TYR A 3 5.61 0.16 10.21
C TYR A 3 4.63 -0.60 9.32
N THR A 4 3.45 -0.92 9.86
CA THR A 4 2.36 -1.57 9.11
C THR A 4 1.11 -0.74 9.21
N VAL A 5 0.30 -0.73 8.15
CA VAL A 5 -1.02 -0.10 8.14
C VAL A 5 -2.06 -1.13 7.76
N PRO A 6 -3.07 -1.39 8.61
CA PRO A 6 -4.11 -2.35 8.31
C PRO A 6 -4.96 -1.92 7.10
N GLY A 7 -5.39 -2.92 6.32
CA GLY A 7 -6.10 -2.77 5.04
C GLY A 7 -7.48 -2.09 5.09
N GLN A 8 -8.06 -1.88 6.28
CA GLN A 8 -9.40 -1.30 6.41
C GLN A 8 -9.43 0.20 6.10
N VAL A 9 -10.49 0.65 5.43
CA VAL A 9 -10.75 2.01 4.92
C VAL A 9 -10.83 3.07 6.04
N LEU A 10 -10.99 2.66 7.30
CA LEU A 10 -11.13 3.56 8.45
C LEU A 10 -9.88 4.39 8.80
N TYR A 11 -8.77 4.26 8.06
CA TYR A 11 -7.46 4.80 8.41
C TYR A 11 -6.77 5.57 7.27
N GLU A 12 -7.49 6.24 6.37
CA GLU A 12 -6.87 7.01 5.28
C GLU A 12 -5.91 8.10 5.78
N ASP A 13 -6.29 8.85 6.83
CA ASP A 13 -5.42 9.87 7.42
C ASP A 13 -4.15 9.26 8.05
N SER A 14 -4.28 8.07 8.63
CA SER A 14 -3.13 7.34 9.19
C SER A 14 -2.20 6.82 8.08
N ARG A 15 -2.73 6.42 6.91
CA ARG A 15 -1.93 6.00 5.75
C ARG A 15 -1.07 7.14 5.21
N LYS A 16 -1.63 8.34 5.10
CA LYS A 16 -0.89 9.53 4.65
C LYS A 16 0.26 9.88 5.61
N LEU A 17 0.00 9.84 6.91
CA LEU A 17 1.02 10.16 7.92
C LEU A 17 2.18 9.16 7.91
N ILE A 18 1.87 7.87 7.76
CA ILE A 18 2.87 6.80 7.83
C ILE A 18 3.75 6.75 6.58
N LEU A 19 3.24 7.17 5.42
CA LEU A 19 4.03 7.20 4.18
C LEU A 19 5.03 8.37 4.13
N LYS A 20 4.92 9.37 5.01
CA LYS A 20 5.82 10.52 5.03
C LYS A 20 7.21 10.11 5.53
N GLY A 21 8.21 10.28 4.66
CA GLY A 21 9.61 9.96 5.00
C GLY A 21 9.94 8.47 4.99
N VAL A 22 9.14 7.65 4.31
CA VAL A 22 9.40 6.23 4.13
C VAL A 22 10.33 6.02 2.92
N ASP A 23 11.34 5.16 3.10
CA ASP A 23 12.32 4.84 2.04
C ASP A 23 11.83 3.74 1.07
N GLY A 24 10.81 2.96 1.45
CA GLY A 24 10.23 1.92 0.61
C GLY A 24 9.01 1.24 1.24
N VAL A 25 8.19 0.59 0.41
CA VAL A 25 6.94 -0.09 0.83
C VAL A 25 6.95 -1.56 0.42
N VAL A 26 6.43 -2.41 1.29
CA VAL A 26 5.99 -3.77 0.93
C VAL A 26 4.47 -3.76 0.83
N PHE A 27 3.93 -3.95 -0.37
CA PHE A 27 2.50 -4.14 -0.58
C PHE A 27 2.16 -5.61 -0.43
N VAL A 28 1.34 -5.93 0.58
CA VAL A 28 0.91 -7.30 0.86
C VAL A 28 -0.49 -7.50 0.28
N ALA A 29 -0.56 -8.20 -0.85
CA ALA A 29 -1.80 -8.55 -1.53
C ALA A 29 -2.38 -9.85 -0.96
N ASP A 30 -3.69 -9.88 -0.74
CA ASP A 30 -4.42 -11.10 -0.40
C ASP A 30 -4.71 -11.91 -1.68
N SER A 31 -4.26 -13.16 -1.77
CA SER A 31 -4.37 -13.96 -3.00
C SER A 31 -5.75 -14.56 -3.25
N SER A 32 -6.69 -14.42 -2.32
CA SER A 32 -8.07 -14.90 -2.52
C SER A 32 -8.77 -14.12 -3.64
N VAL A 33 -9.54 -14.81 -4.49
CA VAL A 33 -10.16 -14.23 -5.70
C VAL A 33 -11.12 -13.08 -5.35
N ASP A 34 -11.88 -13.23 -4.28
CA ASP A 34 -12.80 -12.22 -3.73
C ASP A 34 -12.10 -10.95 -3.25
N GLN A 35 -10.79 -11.00 -3.03
CA GLN A 35 -10.00 -9.89 -2.52
C GLN A 35 -9.30 -9.08 -3.61
N MET A 36 -9.41 -9.49 -4.88
CA MET A 36 -8.77 -8.79 -6.00
C MET A 36 -9.18 -7.32 -6.08
N GLU A 37 -10.47 -7.01 -5.97
CA GLU A 37 -10.91 -5.61 -6.02
C GLU A 37 -10.38 -4.78 -4.84
N ALA A 38 -10.29 -5.38 -3.65
CA ALA A 38 -9.75 -4.70 -2.48
C ALA A 38 -8.25 -4.41 -2.64
N ASN A 39 -7.50 -5.36 -3.22
CA ASN A 39 -6.08 -5.16 -3.56
C ASN A 39 -5.91 -4.00 -4.55
N LEU A 40 -6.73 -3.96 -5.61
CA LEU A 40 -6.67 -2.89 -6.63
C LEU A 40 -6.95 -1.52 -6.02
N ARG A 41 -8.04 -1.40 -5.23
CA ARG A 41 -8.37 -0.15 -4.52
C ARG A 41 -7.24 0.29 -3.57
N SER A 42 -6.63 -0.64 -2.85
CA SER A 42 -5.53 -0.32 -1.94
C SER A 42 -4.25 0.09 -2.67
N MET A 43 -3.96 -0.48 -3.85
CA MET A 43 -2.83 -0.10 -4.69
C MET A 43 -3.04 1.31 -5.29
N GLU A 44 -4.25 1.61 -5.74
CA GLU A 44 -4.61 2.94 -6.23
C GLU A 44 -4.48 4.00 -5.12
N SER A 45 -4.94 3.68 -3.91
CA SER A 45 -4.73 4.53 -2.73
C SER A 45 -3.25 4.79 -2.45
N LEU A 46 -2.39 3.75 -2.50
CA LEU A 46 -0.94 3.91 -2.35
C LEU A 46 -0.36 4.84 -3.41
N LYS A 47 -0.72 4.64 -4.68
CA LYS A 47 -0.29 5.48 -5.79
C LYS A 47 -0.68 6.94 -5.58
N ASN A 48 -1.92 7.20 -5.16
CA ASN A 48 -2.41 8.55 -4.89
C ASN A 48 -1.64 9.20 -3.74
N ASN A 49 -1.42 8.48 -2.64
CA ASN A 49 -0.67 8.99 -1.48
C ASN A 49 0.80 9.31 -1.79
N LEU A 50 1.45 8.54 -2.66
CA LEU A 50 2.80 8.85 -3.15
C LEU A 50 2.79 10.05 -4.09
N THR A 51 1.78 10.14 -4.97
CA THR A 51 1.62 11.28 -5.89
C THR A 51 1.41 12.59 -5.15
N GLU A 52 0.62 12.59 -4.05
CA GLU A 52 0.47 13.75 -3.16
C GLU A 52 1.79 14.22 -2.53
N GLN A 53 2.78 13.33 -2.43
CA GLN A 53 4.14 13.63 -1.97
C GLN A 53 5.12 13.91 -3.11
N ALA A 54 4.62 14.12 -4.33
CA ALA A 54 5.40 14.31 -5.56
C ALA A 54 6.35 13.14 -5.89
N VAL A 55 6.01 11.92 -5.44
CA VAL A 55 6.76 10.70 -5.75
C VAL A 55 5.94 9.81 -6.68
N GLY A 56 6.54 9.39 -7.79
CA GLY A 56 5.94 8.41 -8.69
C GLY A 56 6.09 6.99 -8.14
N LEU A 57 5.04 6.17 -8.23
CA LEU A 57 5.08 4.75 -7.83
C LEU A 57 6.22 3.98 -8.52
N GLU A 58 6.52 4.30 -9.79
CA GLU A 58 7.58 3.65 -10.59
C GLU A 58 9.00 3.98 -10.12
N GLN A 59 9.17 5.09 -9.40
CA GLN A 59 10.47 5.56 -8.91
C GLN A 59 10.65 5.25 -7.41
N PHE A 60 9.62 4.72 -6.77
CA PHE A 60 9.60 4.45 -5.34
C PHE A 60 9.92 2.96 -5.09
N PRO A 61 10.82 2.63 -4.14
CA PRO A 61 11.10 1.24 -3.81
C PRO A 61 9.85 0.52 -3.30
N LEU A 62 9.34 -0.39 -4.13
CA LEU A 62 8.11 -1.14 -3.88
C LEU A 62 8.34 -2.63 -4.11
N LEU A 63 7.97 -3.44 -3.11
CA LEU A 63 7.92 -4.90 -3.22
C LEU A 63 6.47 -5.37 -3.13
N LEU A 64 6.09 -6.31 -4.00
CA LEU A 64 4.78 -6.94 -3.97
C LEU A 64 4.90 -8.34 -3.35
N GLN A 65 4.11 -8.60 -2.31
CA GLN A 65 3.99 -9.91 -1.68
C GLN A 65 2.58 -10.45 -1.89
N TYR A 66 2.46 -11.60 -2.53
CA TYR A 66 1.21 -12.36 -2.60
C TYR A 66 1.09 -13.26 -1.36
N ASN A 67 0.17 -12.92 -0.47
CA ASN A 67 -0.10 -13.63 0.79
C ASN A 67 -1.30 -14.58 0.65
N LYS A 68 -1.48 -15.51 1.59
CA LYS A 68 -2.53 -16.55 1.57
C LYS A 68 -2.46 -17.46 0.34
N ARG A 69 -1.27 -18.06 0.16
CA ARG A 69 -0.95 -19.00 -0.93
C ARG A 69 -1.04 -20.47 -0.48
N ASP A 70 -1.49 -20.68 0.76
CA ASP A 70 -1.80 -21.99 1.33
C ASP A 70 -2.86 -22.76 0.53
#